data_AF-A0A7X4JU47-F1
#
_entry.id   AF-A0A7X4JU47-F1
#
_cell.length_a   1.000
_cell.length_b   1.000
_cell.length_c   1.000
_cell.angle_alpha   90.00
_cell.angle_beta   90.00
_cell.angle_gamma   90.00
#
_symmetry.space_group_name_H-M   'P 1'
#
loop_
_entity.id
_entity.type
_entity.pdbx_description
1 polymer ?
#
loop_
_entity_poly.entity_id
_entity_poly.type
_entity_poly.pdbx_seq_one_letter_code
_entity_poly.pdbx_strand_id
1 'polypeptide(L)'
;MAASTITERPVHRVENLVSDEDQHILNMTPDEARRRLLADDAARVLDIRGSFALVARDGERVRLARSLSRPLRYFLAKEAAGPLLVVADRIDAIHRFLAAEGYTNQFHPTYTRMVPARPGGR
;
A
#
# COMPACT_ATOMS: atom_id res chain seq x y z
N MET A 1 -2.90 -16.71 17.96
CA MET A 1 -1.95 -16.17 16.97
C MET A 1 -2.67 -16.06 15.64
N ALA A 2 -3.23 -14.90 15.30
CA ALA A 2 -3.96 -14.74 14.05
C ALA A 2 -2.94 -14.49 12.93
N ALA A 3 -2.63 -15.53 12.17
CA ALA A 3 -2.07 -15.36 10.84
C ALA A 3 -3.10 -14.56 10.03
N SER A 4 -2.85 -13.27 9.80
CA SER A 4 -3.64 -12.51 8.85
C SER A 4 -3.43 -13.14 7.48
N THR A 5 -4.42 -13.92 7.04
CA THR A 5 -4.53 -14.41 5.67
C THR A 5 -4.60 -13.20 4.76
N ILE A 6 -3.45 -12.77 4.24
CA ILE A 6 -3.38 -11.78 3.17
C ILE A 6 -3.96 -12.50 1.96
N THR A 7 -5.23 -12.23 1.66
CA THR A 7 -5.86 -12.74 0.44
C THR A 7 -5.12 -12.10 -0.73
N GLU A 8 -4.25 -12.87 -1.39
CA GLU A 8 -3.57 -12.49 -2.63
C GLU A 8 -4.64 -12.38 -3.73
N ARG A 9 -5.31 -11.23 -3.80
CA ARG A 9 -6.20 -10.92 -4.92
C ARG A 9 -5.35 -10.34 -6.04
N PRO A 10 -5.33 -10.95 -7.24
CA PRO A 10 -4.62 -10.38 -8.37
C PRO A 10 -5.22 -9.01 -8.67
N VAL A 11 -4.35 -8.01 -8.80
CA VAL A 11 -4.73 -6.62 -9.08
C VAL A 11 -4.35 -6.28 -10.51
N HIS A 12 -5.33 -5.81 -11.30
CA HIS A 12 -5.10 -5.42 -12.68
C HIS A 12 -4.38 -4.07 -12.76
N ARG A 13 -4.91 -3.07 -12.04
CA ARG A 13 -4.40 -1.70 -12.03
C ARG A 13 -4.07 -1.24 -10.62
N VAL A 14 -2.93 -0.58 -10.44
CA VAL A 14 -2.47 -0.08 -9.15
C VAL A 14 -2.14 1.39 -9.28
N GLU A 15 -2.76 2.20 -8.43
CA GLU A 15 -2.58 3.64 -8.40
C GLU A 15 -1.99 4.02 -7.04
N ASN A 16 -0.71 4.39 -7.05
CA ASN A 16 0.02 4.83 -5.87
C ASN A 16 -0.01 6.36 -5.80
N LEU A 17 -0.81 6.90 -4.86
CA LEU A 17 -0.90 8.33 -4.61
C LEU A 17 0.06 8.81 -3.51
N VAL A 18 0.88 7.91 -2.96
CA VAL A 18 1.89 8.27 -1.95
C VAL A 18 3.13 8.78 -2.66
N SER A 19 3.56 10.00 -2.29
CA SER A 19 4.79 10.59 -2.81
C SER A 19 6.03 9.82 -2.35
N ASP A 20 7.00 9.71 -3.25
CA ASP A 20 8.31 9.12 -2.97
C ASP A 20 9.18 10.08 -2.15
N GLU A 21 8.93 11.39 -2.21
CA GLU A 21 9.63 12.40 -1.41
C GLU A 21 9.33 12.28 0.09
N ASP A 22 8.17 11.73 0.43
CA ASP A 22 7.77 11.52 1.83
C ASP A 22 8.39 10.24 2.44
N GLN A 23 9.18 9.48 1.66
CA GLN A 23 9.78 8.22 2.09
C GLN A 23 11.09 8.52 2.83
N HIS A 24 11.02 8.59 4.16
CA HIS A 24 12.19 8.79 5.00
C HIS A 24 12.72 7.45 5.50
N ILE A 25 13.47 6.76 4.65
CA ILE A 25 14.17 5.54 5.01
C ILE A 25 15.61 5.87 5.42
N LEU A 26 16.02 5.38 6.58
CA LEU A 26 17.28 5.78 7.22
C LEU A 26 18.47 4.87 6.89
N ASN A 27 18.20 3.63 6.46
CA ASN A 27 19.22 2.60 6.28
C ASN A 27 19.37 2.06 4.85
N MET A 28 18.47 2.42 3.92
CA MET A 28 18.50 1.99 2.52
C MET A 28 17.69 2.94 1.64
N THR A 29 17.74 2.74 0.32
CA THR A 29 16.93 3.50 -0.63
C THR A 29 15.48 2.97 -0.69
N PRO A 30 14.51 3.81 -1.09
CA PRO A 30 13.12 3.38 -1.32
C PRO A 30 13.00 2.18 -2.26
N ASP A 31 13.79 2.13 -3.33
CA ASP A 31 13.78 1.03 -4.30
C ASP A 31 14.26 -0.30 -3.68
N GLU A 32 15.31 -0.25 -2.86
CA GLU A 32 15.78 -1.42 -2.14
C GLU A 32 14.73 -1.95 -1.17
N ALA A 33 14.06 -1.05 -0.47
CA ALA A 33 12.98 -1.40 0.44
C ALA A 33 11.78 -2.03 -0.31
N ARG A 34 11.44 -1.54 -1.50
CA ARG A 34 10.41 -2.15 -2.37
C ARG A 34 10.81 -3.56 -2.84
N ARG A 35 12.07 -3.76 -3.21
CA ARG A 35 12.59 -5.10 -3.58
C ARG A 35 12.47 -6.10 -2.43
N ARG A 36 12.83 -5.68 -1.21
CA ARG A 36 12.65 -6.50 0.00
C ARG A 36 11.18 -6.81 0.27
N LEU A 37 10.28 -5.87 -0.01
CA LEU A 37 8.85 -6.08 0.12
C LEU A 37 8.32 -7.15 -0.87
N LEU A 38 8.82 -7.17 -2.12
CA LEU A 38 8.47 -8.18 -3.13
C LEU A 38 9.01 -9.57 -2.82
N ALA A 39 10.18 -9.66 -2.19
CA ALA A 39 10.80 -10.92 -1.81
C ALA A 39 10.03 -11.71 -0.73
N ASP A 40 8.95 -11.15 -0.18
CA ASP A 40 8.16 -11.70 0.95
C ASP A 40 8.98 -12.05 2.20
N ASP A 41 10.15 -11.44 2.32
CA ASP A 41 11.01 -11.69 3.46
C ASP A 41 10.59 -10.75 4.59
N ALA A 42 9.69 -11.24 5.44
CA ALA A 42 9.17 -10.51 6.59
C ALA A 42 10.30 -9.97 7.49
N ALA A 43 11.40 -10.70 7.64
CA ALA A 43 12.55 -10.27 8.42
C ALA A 43 13.28 -9.09 7.76
N ARG A 44 13.46 -9.12 6.44
CA ARG A 44 14.08 -8.00 5.70
C ARG A 44 13.22 -6.74 5.67
N VAL A 45 11.90 -6.89 5.67
CA VAL A 45 10.99 -5.74 5.76
C VAL A 45 10.99 -5.15 7.18
N LEU A 46 11.20 -5.95 8.23
CA LEU A 46 11.36 -5.47 9.61
C LEU A 46 12.65 -4.67 9.81
N ASP A 47 13.67 -4.92 8.99
CA ASP A 47 14.93 -4.18 9.00
C ASP A 47 14.81 -2.78 8.37
N ILE A 48 13.69 -2.43 7.71
CA ILE A 48 13.51 -1.09 7.16
C ILE A 48 13.31 -0.09 8.32
N ARG A 49 14.27 0.81 8.51
CA ARG A 49 14.25 1.81 9.57
C ARG A 49 13.80 3.15 9.02
N GLY A 50 12.88 3.80 9.73
CA GLY A 50 12.44 5.16 9.41
C GLY A 50 10.92 5.30 9.29
N SER A 51 10.51 6.31 8.54
CA SER A 51 9.12 6.71 8.33
C SER A 51 8.75 6.50 6.87
N PHE A 52 7.99 5.46 6.57
CA PHE A 52 7.75 5.02 5.19
C PHE A 52 6.34 4.47 4.98
N ALA A 53 5.89 4.56 3.73
CA ALA A 53 4.65 4.02 3.23
C ALA A 53 4.91 3.49 1.81
N LEU A 54 5.27 2.21 1.73
CA LEU A 54 5.80 1.59 0.52
C LEU A 54 4.73 0.76 -0.19
N VAL A 55 4.75 0.86 -1.51
CA VAL A 55 3.94 0.08 -2.44
C VAL A 55 4.89 -0.61 -3.40
N ALA A 56 4.83 -1.93 -3.48
CA ALA A 56 5.63 -2.70 -4.43
C ALA A 56 4.73 -3.61 -5.25
N ARG A 57 4.94 -3.64 -6.57
CA ARG A 57 4.15 -4.40 -7.53
C ARG A 57 5.06 -5.32 -8.33
N ASP A 58 4.64 -6.57 -8.50
CA ASP A 58 5.24 -7.55 -9.39
C ASP A 58 4.13 -8.28 -10.16
N GLY A 59 3.94 -7.90 -11.43
CA GLY A 59 2.80 -8.34 -12.24
C GLY A 59 1.45 -7.95 -11.62
N GLU A 60 0.63 -8.95 -11.31
CA GLU A 60 -0.66 -8.80 -10.62
C GLU A 60 -0.54 -8.77 -9.10
N ARG A 61 0.65 -9.06 -8.55
CA ARG A 61 0.88 -9.09 -7.10
C ARG A 61 1.25 -7.70 -6.62
N VAL A 62 0.58 -7.26 -5.57
CA VAL A 62 0.85 -5.97 -4.92
C VAL A 62 1.08 -6.19 -3.44
N ARG A 63 2.14 -5.59 -2.93
CA ARG A 63 2.53 -5.66 -1.54
C ARG A 63 2.65 -4.25 -0.99
N LEU A 64 2.06 -4.06 0.19
CA LEU A 64 1.99 -2.78 0.87
C LEU A 64 2.65 -2.92 2.24
N ALA A 65 3.47 -1.96 2.62
CA ALA A 65 4.05 -1.89 3.95
C ALA A 65 4.10 -0.45 4.45
N ARG A 66 3.84 -0.25 5.75
CA ARG A 66 3.96 1.07 6.37
C ARG A 66 4.69 0.99 7.71
N SER A 67 5.37 2.07 8.04
CA SER A 67 5.87 2.33 9.40
C SER A 67 4.70 2.69 10.33
N LEU A 68 4.95 2.66 11.64
CA LEU A 68 3.98 3.14 12.64
C LEU A 68 3.66 4.63 12.47
N SER A 69 4.66 5.43 12.07
CA SER A 69 4.59 6.89 11.96
C SER A 69 3.79 7.39 10.75
N ARG A 70 3.58 6.58 9.71
CA ARG A 70 2.84 6.99 8.51
C ARG A 70 1.57 6.16 8.34
N PRO A 71 0.38 6.76 8.21
CA PRO A 71 -0.79 6.03 7.79
C PRO A 71 -0.66 5.62 6.32
N LEU A 72 -1.15 4.44 5.99
CA LEU A 72 -1.26 3.97 4.61
C LEU A 72 -2.59 3.24 4.48
N ARG A 73 -3.38 3.67 3.52
CA ARG A 73 -4.73 3.16 3.24
C ARG A 73 -4.79 2.65 1.82
N TYR A 74 -5.64 1.68 1.59
CA TYR A 74 -5.95 1.21 0.25
C TYR A 74 -7.44 0.99 0.06
N PHE A 75 -7.86 1.12 -1.19
CA PHE A 75 -9.22 0.89 -1.65
C PHE A 75 -9.20 0.04 -2.91
N LEU A 76 -10.10 -0.95 -2.98
CA LEU A 76 -10.27 -1.81 -4.14
C LEU A 76 -11.55 -1.41 -4.87
N ALA A 77 -11.40 -0.73 -6.01
CA ALA A 77 -12.49 -0.46 -6.94
C ALA A 77 -12.66 -1.63 -7.91
N LYS A 78 -13.89 -1.85 -8.38
CA LYS A 78 -14.17 -2.80 -9.45
C LYS A 78 -14.17 -2.05 -10.77
N GLU A 79 -13.25 -2.41 -11.65
CA GLU A 79 -13.18 -1.92 -13.03
C GLU A 79 -13.47 -3.07 -14.00
N ALA A 80 -13.93 -2.75 -15.21
CA ALA A 80 -14.35 -3.76 -16.19
C ALA A 80 -13.20 -4.68 -16.62
N ALA A 81 -11.97 -4.15 -16.68
CA ALA A 81 -10.77 -4.92 -17.02
C ALA A 81 -10.22 -5.75 -15.83
N GLY A 82 -10.62 -5.43 -14.60
CA GLY A 82 -10.15 -6.09 -13.39
C GLY A 82 -10.20 -5.18 -12.17
N PRO A 83 -9.82 -5.66 -10.98
CA PRO A 83 -9.80 -4.82 -9.78
C PRO A 83 -8.72 -3.74 -9.87
N LEU A 84 -9.11 -2.51 -9.52
CA LEU A 84 -8.24 -1.34 -9.39
C LEU A 84 -7.93 -1.09 -7.92
N LEU A 85 -6.65 -1.15 -7.55
CA LEU A 85 -6.17 -0.85 -6.21
C LEU A 85 -5.65 0.59 -6.15
N VAL A 86 -6.30 1.42 -5.35
CA VAL A 86 -5.86 2.80 -5.08
C VAL A 86 -5.23 2.83 -3.69
N VAL A 87 -4.01 3.33 -3.57
CA VAL A 87 -3.25 3.42 -2.32
C VAL A 87 -2.92 4.88 -2.03
N ALA A 88 -3.19 5.33 -0.80
CA ALA A 88 -2.87 6.68 -0.36
C ALA A 88 -2.66 6.76 1.14
N ASP A 89 -2.01 7.82 1.60
CA ASP A 89 -1.88 8.14 3.02
C ASP A 89 -3.19 8.65 3.63
N ARG A 90 -4.01 9.38 2.85
CA ARG A 90 -5.29 9.96 3.29
C ARG A 90 -6.48 9.45 2.49
N ILE A 91 -7.63 9.35 3.17
CA ILE A 91 -8.87 8.84 2.56
C ILE A 91 -9.47 9.79 1.53
N ASP A 92 -9.30 11.09 1.69
CA ASP A 92 -9.76 12.12 0.75
C ASP A 92 -8.94 12.12 -0.55
N ALA A 93 -7.67 11.71 -0.52
CA ALA A 93 -6.89 11.49 -1.74
C ALA A 93 -7.46 10.34 -2.57
N ILE A 94 -7.83 9.22 -1.92
CA ILE A 94 -8.53 8.10 -2.58
C ILE A 94 -9.86 8.58 -3.18
N HIS A 95 -10.66 9.31 -2.41
CA HIS A 95 -11.95 9.83 -2.90
C HIS A 95 -11.79 10.75 -4.12
N ARG A 96 -10.84 11.70 -4.08
CA ARG A 96 -10.58 12.60 -5.22
C ARG A 96 -10.16 11.85 -6.47
N PHE A 97 -9.30 10.85 -6.33
CA PHE A 97 -8.88 10.01 -7.46
C PHE A 97 -10.08 9.24 -8.05
N LEU A 98 -10.87 8.57 -7.21
CA LEU A 98 -12.05 7.85 -7.67
C LEU A 98 -13.08 8.78 -8.31
N ALA A 99 -13.21 10.02 -7.83
CA ALA A 99 -14.08 11.02 -8.43
C ALA A 99 -13.61 11.47 -9.81
N ALA A 100 -12.30 11.63 -10.01
CA ALA A 100 -11.72 11.95 -11.31
C ALA A 100 -11.91 10.82 -12.33
N GLU A 101 -11.83 9.57 -11.88
CA GLU A 101 -12.01 8.38 -12.73
C GLU A 101 -13.49 7.96 -12.90
N GLY A 102 -14.44 8.63 -12.23
CA GLY A 102 -15.88 8.32 -12.32
C GLY A 102 -16.34 7.13 -11.46
N TYR A 103 -15.53 6.68 -10.50
CA TYR A 103 -15.81 5.57 -9.59
C TYR A 103 -16.44 5.99 -8.24
N THR A 104 -16.91 7.23 -8.12
CA THR A 104 -17.51 7.77 -6.86
C THR A 104 -18.67 6.91 -6.35
N ASN A 105 -19.46 6.32 -7.24
CA ASN A 105 -20.59 5.44 -6.88
C ASN A 105 -20.16 4.17 -6.13
N GLN A 106 -18.92 3.73 -6.27
CA GLN A 106 -18.37 2.59 -5.56
C GLN A 106 -17.69 3.00 -4.25
N PHE A 107 -17.36 4.27 -4.09
CA PHE A 107 -16.62 4.73 -2.91
C PHE A 107 -17.52 4.77 -1.68
N HIS A 108 -17.13 4.00 -0.67
CA HIS A 108 -17.68 4.13 0.67
C HIS A 108 -16.52 4.15 1.67
N PRO A 109 -16.47 5.11 2.62
CA PRO A 109 -15.35 5.24 3.55
C PRO A 109 -15.03 3.96 4.33
N THR A 110 -16.05 3.17 4.70
CA THR A 110 -15.87 1.91 5.45
C THR A 110 -15.24 0.78 4.65
N TYR A 111 -15.18 0.90 3.32
CA TYR A 111 -14.49 -0.06 2.44
C TYR A 111 -13.00 0.28 2.26
N THR A 112 -12.57 1.45 2.73
CA THR A 112 -11.14 1.77 2.81
C THR A 112 -10.50 0.96 3.92
N ARG A 113 -9.41 0.26 3.60
CA ARG A 113 -8.67 -0.56 4.56
C ARG A 113 -7.36 0.10 4.93
N MET A 114 -7.03 0.05 6.22
CA MET A 114 -5.71 0.46 6.71
C MET A 114 -4.71 -0.66 6.47
N VAL A 115 -3.54 -0.32 5.93
CA VAL A 115 -2.42 -1.26 5.85
C VAL A 115 -1.92 -1.52 7.27
N PRO A 116 -1.74 -2.78 7.68
CA PRO A 116 -1.17 -3.10 8.98
C PRO A 116 0.18 -2.42 9.17
N ALA A 117 0.37 -1.74 10.31
CA ALA A 117 1.69 -1.22 10.65
C ALA A 117 2.63 -2.37 10.97
N ARG A 118 3.87 -2.25 10.51
CA ARG A 118 4.98 -3.06 10.97
C ARG A 118 5.68 -2.29 12.10
N PRO A 119 5.77 -2.82 13.33
CA PRO A 119 6.67 -2.25 14.32
C PRO A 119 8.10 -2.40 13.80
N GLY A 120 8.84 -1.29 13.68
CA GLY A 120 10.25 -1.33 13.31
C GLY A 120 11.03 -2.16 14.33
N GLY A 121 11.88 -3.07 13.86
CA GLY A 121 12.76 -3.84 14.75
C GLY A 121 13.61 -2.88 15.59
N ARG A 122 13.63 -3.09 16.91
CA ARG A 122 14.56 -2.40 17.82
C ARG A 122 16.00 -2.68 17.42
#